data_AF-A0A924YX50-F1
#
_entry.id   AF-A0A924YX50-F1
#
_cell.length_a   1.000
_cell.length_b   1.000
_cell.length_c   1.000
_cell.angle_alpha   90.00
_cell.angle_beta   90.00
_cell.angle_gamma   90.00
#
_symmetry.space_group_name_H-M   'P 1'
#
loop_
_entity.id
_entity.type
_entity.pdbx_description
1 polymer ?
#
loop_
_entity_poly.entity_id
_entity_poly.type
_entity_poly.pdbx_seq_one_letter_code
_entity_poly.pdbx_strand_id
1 'polypeptide(L)'
;MASISVQVSGRLLQSLKRRATKQRKSLEKEVVELIATGLQNADAGSSELEEVLQPLEMMTDDDLWNAARSRLPRRLSSELEKLHQKRQRDGVTKAERERARLLTEQFERCLVIRARAIELLHARGHDVSRLLPS
;
A
#
# COMPACT_ATOMS: atom_id res chain seq x y z
N MET A 1 -11.54 30.10 -10.79
CA MET A 1 -11.83 28.66 -10.71
C MET A 1 -11.01 27.95 -11.78
N ALA A 2 -10.24 26.93 -11.42
CA ALA A 2 -9.54 26.09 -12.39
C ALA A 2 -10.51 25.01 -12.90
N SER A 3 -10.48 24.72 -14.21
CA SER A 3 -11.29 23.67 -14.84
C SER A 3 -10.37 22.62 -15.45
N ILE A 4 -10.68 21.35 -15.22
CA ILE A 4 -9.90 20.20 -15.69
C ILE A 4 -10.85 19.25 -16.41
N SER A 5 -10.49 18.84 -17.63
CA SER A 5 -11.22 17.84 -18.40
C SER A 5 -10.44 16.51 -18.37
N VAL A 6 -11.13 15.42 -18.05
CA VAL A 6 -10.51 14.10 -17.88
C VAL A 6 -11.29 13.07 -18.69
N GLN A 7 -10.56 12.26 -19.45
CA GLN A 7 -11.14 11.13 -20.17
C GLN A 7 -11.30 9.94 -19.22
N VAL A 8 -12.51 9.44 -19.09
CA VAL A 8 -12.84 8.31 -18.21
C VAL A 8 -13.55 7.20 -18.99
N SER A 9 -13.36 5.96 -18.55
CA SER A 9 -14.08 4.84 -19.14
C SER A 9 -15.59 4.96 -18.88
N GLY A 10 -16.41 4.45 -19.81
CA GLY A 10 -17.87 4.50 -19.69
C GLY A 10 -18.39 3.82 -18.41
N ARG A 11 -17.73 2.75 -17.95
CA ARG A 11 -18.06 2.08 -16.68
C ARG A 11 -17.84 2.97 -15.46
N LEU A 12 -16.75 3.74 -15.47
CA LEU A 12 -16.42 4.66 -14.38
C LEU A 12 -17.43 5.82 -14.35
N LEU A 13 -17.75 6.40 -15.50
CA LEU A 13 -18.78 7.44 -15.61
C LEU A 13 -20.15 6.95 -15.09
N GLN A 14 -20.55 5.73 -15.44
CA GLN A 14 -21.81 5.16 -14.97
C GLN A 14 -21.80 4.91 -13.45
N SER A 15 -20.67 4.48 -12.90
CA SER A 15 -20.49 4.28 -11.45
C SER A 15 -20.58 5.61 -10.68
N LEU A 16 -19.96 6.67 -11.22
CA LEU A 16 -20.03 8.03 -10.66
C LEU A 16 -21.47 8.58 -10.70
N LYS A 17 -22.17 8.42 -11.83
CA LYS A 17 -23.59 8.82 -11.93
C LYS A 17 -24.46 8.12 -10.90
N ARG A 18 -24.34 6.80 -10.76
CA ARG A 18 -25.12 6.01 -9.77
C ARG A 18 -24.87 6.49 -8.34
N ARG A 19 -23.61 6.78 -7.98
CA ARG A 19 -23.27 7.31 -6.66
C ARG A 19 -23.85 8.70 -6.45
N ALA A 20 -23.71 9.62 -7.40
CA ALA A 20 -24.27 10.95 -7.32
C ALA A 20 -25.79 10.92 -7.10
N THR A 21 -26.52 10.06 -7.83
CA THR A 21 -27.97 9.88 -7.65
C THR A 21 -28.31 9.33 -6.26
N LYS A 22 -27.57 8.32 -5.78
CA LYS A 22 -27.76 7.73 -4.45
C LYS A 22 -27.52 8.75 -3.32
N GLN A 23 -26.54 9.63 -3.51
CA GLN A 23 -26.19 10.68 -2.55
C GLN A 23 -27.00 11.97 -2.73
N ARG A 24 -27.92 12.03 -3.71
CA ARG A 24 -28.68 13.24 -4.09
C ARG A 24 -27.79 14.47 -4.32
N LYS A 25 -26.62 14.26 -4.92
CA LYS A 25 -25.64 15.32 -5.25
C LYS A 25 -25.46 15.40 -6.77
N SER A 26 -24.94 16.54 -7.24
CA SER A 26 -24.53 16.68 -8.65
C SER A 26 -23.31 15.80 -8.93
N LEU A 27 -23.13 15.43 -10.21
CA LEU A 27 -22.01 14.59 -10.63
C LEU A 27 -20.67 15.29 -10.38
N GLU A 28 -20.60 16.59 -10.64
CA GLU A 28 -19.41 17.42 -10.44
C GLU A 28 -19.01 17.43 -8.96
N LYS A 29 -19.98 17.61 -8.06
CA LYS A 29 -19.73 17.62 -6.62
C LYS A 29 -19.26 16.26 -6.11
N GLU A 30 -19.86 15.18 -6.60
CA GLU A 30 -19.42 13.81 -6.28
C GLU A 30 -17.98 13.56 -6.76
N VAL A 31 -17.63 14.01 -7.96
CA VAL A 31 -16.28 13.85 -8.51
C VAL A 31 -15.25 14.62 -7.71
N VAL A 32 -15.54 15.88 -7.35
CA VAL A 32 -14.65 16.70 -6.52
C VAL A 32 -14.44 16.09 -5.14
N GLU A 33 -15.52 15.64 -4.47
CA GLU A 33 -15.41 14.98 -3.16
C GLU A 33 -14.61 13.66 -3.28
N LEU A 34 -14.83 12.87 -4.33
CA LEU A 34 -14.10 11.63 -4.55
C LEU A 34 -12.60 11.86 -4.77
N ILE A 35 -12.24 12.89 -5.56
CA ILE A 35 -10.85 13.27 -5.80
C ILE A 35 -10.23 13.79 -4.51
N ALA A 36 -10.93 14.64 -3.75
CA ALA A 36 -10.42 15.16 -2.48
C ALA A 36 -10.17 14.03 -1.45
N THR A 37 -11.08 13.08 -1.31
CA THR A 37 -10.90 11.91 -0.46
C THR A 37 -9.79 10.99 -0.98
N GLY A 38 -9.68 10.82 -2.31
CA GLY A 38 -8.60 10.06 -2.93
C GLY A 38 -7.21 10.67 -2.65
N LEU A 39 -7.10 12.00 -2.76
CA LEU A 39 -5.89 12.74 -2.44
C LEU A 39 -5.56 12.66 -0.95
N GLN A 40 -6.53 12.83 -0.06
CA GLN A 40 -6.32 12.68 1.39
C GLN A 40 -5.84 11.28 1.77
N ASN A 41 -6.36 10.23 1.13
CA ASN A 41 -5.91 8.86 1.38
C ASN A 41 -4.52 8.59 0.77
N ALA A 42 -4.20 9.21 -0.37
CA ALA A 42 -2.88 9.13 -0.97
C ALA A 42 -1.84 9.86 -0.10
N ASP A 43 -2.17 11.04 0.41
CA ASP A 43 -1.31 11.82 1.31
C ASP A 43 -1.16 11.17 2.69
N ALA A 44 -2.25 10.63 3.27
CA ALA A 44 -2.20 9.92 4.54
C ALA A 44 -1.37 8.62 4.45
N GLY A 45 -1.51 7.88 3.35
CA GLY A 45 -0.68 6.70 3.08
C GLY A 45 0.79 7.05 2.81
N SER A 46 1.05 8.20 2.18
CA SER A 46 2.41 8.67 1.92
C SER A 46 3.09 9.12 3.22
N SER A 47 2.42 9.89 4.08
CA SER A 47 2.99 10.40 5.34
C SER A 47 3.39 9.29 6.32
N GLU A 48 2.56 8.25 6.49
CA GLU A 48 2.89 7.16 7.40
C GLU A 48 4.07 6.31 6.90
N LEU A 49 4.19 6.13 5.59
CA LEU A 49 5.34 5.47 4.97
C LEU A 49 6.59 6.35 5.01
N GLU A 50 6.46 7.65 4.77
CA GLU A 50 7.57 8.62 4.85
C GLU A 50 8.15 8.64 6.27
N GLU A 51 7.30 8.69 7.31
CA GLU A 51 7.71 8.63 8.72
C GLU A 51 8.46 7.33 9.08
N VAL A 52 8.09 6.22 8.45
CA VAL A 52 8.76 4.92 8.64
C VAL A 52 10.08 4.85 7.86
N LEU A 53 10.19 5.53 6.73
CA LEU A 53 11.34 5.48 5.83
C LEU A 53 12.42 6.52 6.16
N GLN A 54 12.04 7.70 6.62
CA GLN A 54 12.93 8.81 6.93
C GLN A 54 14.04 8.43 7.95
N PRO A 55 13.76 7.63 9.01
CA PRO A 55 14.81 7.19 9.93
C PRO A 55 15.89 6.33 9.27
N LEU A 56 15.56 5.57 8.21
CA LEU A 56 16.55 4.73 7.52
C LEU A 56 17.67 5.53 6.88
N GLU A 57 17.40 6.78 6.47
CA GLU A 57 18.42 7.62 5.82
C GLU A 57 19.58 7.96 6.75
N MET A 58 19.30 8.03 8.06
CA MET A 58 20.26 8.35 9.13
C MET A 58 20.90 7.11 9.76
N MET A 59 20.49 5.90 9.36
CA MET A 59 21.01 4.65 9.92
C MET A 59 22.44 4.37 9.46
N THR A 60 23.17 3.63 10.31
CA THR A 60 24.49 3.08 9.97
C THR A 60 24.36 1.97 8.93
N ASP A 61 25.46 1.64 8.26
CA ASP A 61 25.46 0.55 7.27
C ASP A 61 25.10 -0.80 7.90
N ASP A 62 25.54 -1.07 9.14
CA ASP A 62 25.20 -2.30 9.86
C ASP A 62 23.70 -2.40 10.15
N ASP A 63 23.08 -1.29 10.55
CA ASP A 63 21.64 -1.20 10.78
C ASP A 63 20.85 -1.37 9.48
N LEU A 64 21.33 -0.75 8.38
CA LEU A 64 20.74 -0.94 7.05
C LEU A 64 20.86 -2.38 6.58
N TRP A 65 21.99 -3.06 6.84
CA TRP A 65 22.15 -4.48 6.54
C TRP A 65 21.17 -5.35 7.33
N ASN A 66 20.92 -5.01 8.60
CA ASN A 66 19.92 -5.70 9.41
C ASN A 66 18.50 -5.47 8.88
N ALA A 67 18.15 -4.23 8.52
CA ALA A 67 16.86 -3.90 7.92
C ALA A 67 16.67 -4.60 6.55
N ALA A 68 17.70 -4.61 5.71
CA ALA A 68 17.69 -5.23 4.39
C ALA A 68 17.65 -6.78 4.45
N ARG A 69 18.20 -7.37 5.50
CA ARG A 69 18.14 -8.82 5.78
C ARG A 69 16.92 -9.22 6.60
N SER A 70 16.12 -8.26 7.06
CA SER A 70 14.93 -8.54 7.86
C SER A 70 14.05 -9.53 7.09
N ARG A 71 13.99 -10.77 7.61
CA ARG A 71 13.20 -11.80 7.00
C ARG A 71 11.75 -11.54 7.37
N LEU A 72 10.95 -11.45 6.32
CA LEU A 72 9.52 -11.49 6.40
C LEU A 72 9.11 -12.66 7.30
N PRO A 73 8.39 -12.44 8.43
CA PRO A 73 8.20 -13.50 9.40
C PRO A 73 7.46 -14.65 8.72
N ARG A 74 8.06 -15.84 8.65
CA ARG A 74 7.45 -17.04 8.06
C ARG A 74 6.03 -17.33 8.57
N ARG A 75 5.72 -16.85 9.78
CA ARG A 75 4.40 -16.92 10.40
C ARG A 75 3.38 -16.02 9.67
N LEU A 76 3.76 -14.80 9.28
CA LEU A 76 2.92 -13.86 8.53
C LEU A 76 2.56 -14.40 7.14
N SER A 77 3.54 -14.93 6.40
CA SER A 77 3.29 -15.53 5.09
C SER A 77 2.40 -16.77 5.19
N SER A 78 2.62 -17.62 6.20
CA SER A 78 1.80 -18.82 6.42
C SER A 78 0.37 -18.49 6.85
N GLU A 79 0.15 -17.45 7.67
CA GLU A 79 -1.20 -17.02 8.04
C GLU A 79 -1.97 -16.42 6.86
N LEU A 80 -1.31 -15.60 6.03
CA LEU A 80 -1.92 -15.05 4.81
C LEU A 80 -2.30 -16.16 3.83
N GLU A 81 -1.43 -17.14 3.63
CA GLU A 81 -1.69 -18.26 2.73
C GLU A 81 -2.86 -19.13 3.21
N LYS A 82 -2.95 -19.41 4.52
CA LYS A 82 -4.10 -20.10 5.12
C LYS A 82 -5.41 -19.34 4.93
N LEU A 83 -5.41 -18.02 5.14
CA LEU A 83 -6.59 -17.18 4.94
C LEU A 83 -7.00 -17.11 3.46
N HIS A 84 -6.02 -17.10 2.56
CA HIS A 84 -6.26 -17.10 1.11
C HIS A 84 -6.88 -18.43 0.65
N GLN A 85 -6.33 -19.57 1.11
CA GLN A 85 -6.88 -20.89 0.83
C GLN A 85 -8.31 -21.05 1.39
N LYS A 86 -8.56 -20.56 2.60
CA LYS A 86 -9.89 -20.59 3.21
C LYS A 86 -10.91 -19.75 2.44
N ARG A 87 -10.52 -18.56 1.99
CA ARG A 87 -11.36 -17.69 1.15
C ARG A 87 -11.82 -18.39 -0.13
N GLN A 88 -10.95 -19.19 -0.75
CA GLN A 88 -11.28 -19.92 -1.98
C GLN A 88 -12.20 -21.12 -1.74
N ARG A 89 -12.12 -21.77 -0.57
CA ARG A 89 -12.90 -22.98 -0.25
C ARG A 89 -14.24 -22.70 0.41
N ASP A 90 -14.22 -21.95 1.52
CA ASP A 90 -15.34 -21.90 2.47
C ASP A 90 -15.90 -20.47 2.63
N GLY A 91 -15.28 -19.50 1.95
CA GLY A 91 -15.47 -18.07 2.21
C GLY A 91 -14.75 -17.62 3.49
N VAL A 92 -14.80 -16.32 3.76
CA VAL A 92 -14.15 -15.70 4.94
C VAL A 92 -15.13 -14.81 5.67
N THR A 93 -15.11 -14.91 7.00
CA THR A 93 -15.87 -14.04 7.89
C THR A 93 -15.39 -12.58 7.78
N LYS A 94 -16.16 -11.64 8.34
CA LYS A 94 -15.71 -10.24 8.42
C LYS A 94 -14.43 -10.09 9.24
N ALA A 95 -14.31 -10.80 10.36
CA ALA A 95 -13.12 -10.78 11.22
C ALA A 95 -11.88 -11.32 10.50
N GLU A 96 -12.03 -12.39 9.72
CA GLU A 96 -10.92 -12.96 8.94
C GLU A 96 -10.48 -12.07 7.78
N ARG A 97 -11.41 -11.35 7.15
CA ARG A 97 -11.06 -10.34 6.13
C ARG A 97 -10.27 -9.18 6.73
N GLU A 98 -10.68 -8.71 7.90
CA GLU A 98 -9.95 -7.65 8.59
C GLU A 98 -8.55 -8.12 9.01
N ARG A 99 -8.45 -9.35 9.53
CA ARG A 99 -7.16 -9.96 9.85
C ARG A 99 -6.26 -10.11 8.63
N ALA A 100 -6.81 -10.57 7.49
CA ALA A 100 -6.06 -10.67 6.24
C ALA A 100 -5.56 -9.30 5.74
N ARG A 101 -6.37 -8.25 5.91
CA ARG A 101 -5.99 -6.88 5.57
C ARG A 101 -4.81 -6.41 6.42
N LEU A 102 -4.91 -6.52 7.76
CA LEU A 102 -3.83 -6.12 8.67
C LEU A 102 -2.53 -6.88 8.41
N LEU A 103 -2.62 -8.19 8.14
CA LEU A 103 -1.45 -9.01 7.81
C LEU A 103 -0.82 -8.57 6.46
N THR A 104 -1.65 -8.18 5.48
CA THR A 104 -1.17 -7.65 4.19
C THR A 104 -0.47 -6.30 4.39
N GLU A 105 -1.06 -5.39 5.15
CA GLU A 105 -0.46 -4.08 5.43
C GLU A 105 0.89 -4.23 6.16
N GLN A 106 0.98 -5.14 7.13
CA GLN A 106 2.25 -5.46 7.81
C GLN A 106 3.29 -6.07 6.86
N PHE A 107 2.85 -6.95 5.96
CA PHE A 107 3.69 -7.57 4.94
C PHE A 107 4.29 -6.52 3.99
N GLU A 108 3.45 -5.64 3.45
CA GLU A 108 3.85 -4.57 2.53
C GLU A 108 4.82 -3.61 3.21
N ARG A 109 4.56 -3.22 4.46
CA ARG A 109 5.48 -2.36 5.23
C ARG A 109 6.87 -2.98 5.37
N CYS A 110 6.97 -4.28 5.68
CA CYS A 110 8.26 -4.96 5.76
C CYS A 110 9.01 -4.97 4.42
N LEU A 111 8.29 -5.16 3.30
CA LEU A 111 8.91 -5.13 1.97
C LEU A 111 9.45 -3.76 1.61
N VAL A 112 8.69 -2.70 1.90
CA VAL A 112 9.10 -1.33 1.59
C VAL A 112 10.34 -0.92 2.39
N ILE A 113 10.38 -1.20 3.69
CA ILE A 113 11.56 -0.98 4.53
C ILE A 113 12.78 -1.71 3.98
N ARG A 114 12.62 -2.98 3.62
CA ARG A 114 13.70 -3.79 3.05
C ARG A 114 14.19 -3.23 1.72
N ALA A 115 13.28 -2.83 0.83
CA ALA A 115 13.63 -2.24 -0.46
C ALA A 115 14.40 -0.92 -0.29
N ARG A 116 13.94 -0.03 0.60
CA ARG A 116 14.62 1.23 0.89
C ARG A 116 16.01 1.02 1.51
N ALA A 117 16.16 0.05 2.41
CA ALA A 117 17.46 -0.28 2.98
C ALA A 117 18.45 -0.80 1.93
N ILE A 118 17.99 -1.64 1.00
CA ILE A 118 18.80 -2.13 -0.14
C ILE A 118 19.23 -0.97 -1.04
N GLU A 119 18.30 -0.07 -1.38
CA GLU A 119 18.57 1.11 -2.19
C GLU A 119 19.64 2.01 -1.55
N LEU A 120 19.51 2.29 -0.24
CA LEU A 120 20.47 3.11 0.50
C LEU A 120 21.86 2.45 0.57
N LEU A 121 21.94 1.14 0.82
CA LEU A 121 23.19 0.40 0.81
C LEU A 121 23.86 0.45 -0.57
N HIS A 122 23.09 0.28 -1.64
CA HIS A 122 23.58 0.38 -3.01
C HIS A 122 24.10 1.80 -3.32
N ALA A 123 23.36 2.85 -2.93
CA ALA A 123 23.78 4.24 -3.09
C ALA A 123 25.07 4.57 -2.31
N ARG A 124 25.32 3.87 -1.20
CA ARG A 124 26.57 3.97 -0.41
C ARG A 124 27.72 3.09 -0.96
N GLY A 125 27.51 2.40 -2.08
CA GLY A 125 28.55 1.62 -2.76
C GLY A 125 28.68 0.16 -2.31
N HIS A 126 27.71 -0.38 -1.56
CA HIS A 126 27.71 -1.78 -1.14
C HIS A 126 27.15 -2.70 -2.23
N ASP A 127 27.73 -3.91 -2.35
CA ASP A 127 27.19 -4.96 -3.22
C ASP A 127 25.97 -5.63 -2.57
N VAL A 128 24.79 -5.27 -3.06
CA VAL A 128 23.49 -5.78 -2.59
C VAL A 128 22.96 -6.95 -3.43
N SER A 129 23.72 -7.48 -4.39
CA SER A 129 23.27 -8.54 -5.31
C SER A 129 22.76 -9.79 -4.58
N ARG A 130 23.32 -10.06 -3.40
CA ARG A 130 22.93 -11.21 -2.53
C ARG A 130 21.57 -11.04 -1.84
N LEU A 131 20.97 -9.85 -1.88
CA LEU A 131 19.71 -9.52 -1.23
C LEU A 131 18.52 -9.42 -2.19
N LEU A 132 18.79 -9.34 -3.49
CA LEU A 132 17.78 -9.27 -4.52
C LEU A 132 17.28 -10.70 -4.84
N PRO A 133 15.96 -10.90 -4.99
CA PRO A 133 15.45 -12.15 -5.52
C PRO A 133 15.97 -12.32 -6.96
N SER A 134 16.59 -13.48 -7.22
CA SER A 134 17.02 -13.93 -8.55
C SER A 134 15.86 -14.12 -9.51
#